data_AF-A0A8T7D942-F1
#
_entry.id   AF-A0A8T7D942-F1
#
_cell.length_a   1.000
_cell.length_b   1.000
_cell.length_c   1.000
_cell.angle_alpha   90.00
_cell.angle_beta   90.00
_cell.angle_gamma   90.00
#
_symmetry.space_group_name_H-M   'P 1'
#
loop_
_entity.id
_entity.type
_entity.pdbx_description
1 polymer ?
#
loop_
_entity_poly.entity_id
_entity_poly.type
_entity_poly.pdbx_seq_one_letter_code
_entity_poly.pdbx_strand_id
1 'polypeptide(L)'
;MNLCIPDSRAKNSSSWLLMLMTMLLVSVVLAEGLGLNDKIINWVGKKYGMEAKQRAENWRSLLETQLTLEKDKLTRVNNFFNEIPYRDDFENWDNKDYWATPIEMIGVN
;
A
#
# COMPACT_ATOMS: atom_id res chain seq x y z
N MET A 1 30.38 57.77 20.32
CA MET A 1 30.74 56.39 20.71
C MET A 1 29.47 55.55 20.53
N ASN A 2 29.39 54.80 19.44
CA ASN A 2 28.21 54.01 19.07
C ASN A 2 28.26 52.66 19.78
N LEU A 3 27.13 52.19 20.31
CA LEU A 3 26.92 50.76 20.60
C LEU A 3 25.61 50.33 19.94
N CYS A 4 25.75 49.76 18.74
CA CYS A 4 24.69 49.01 18.07
C CYS A 4 24.65 47.62 18.72
N ILE A 5 23.55 47.29 19.41
CA ILE A 5 23.33 45.95 19.98
C ILE A 5 22.71 45.07 18.89
N PRO A 6 23.31 43.93 18.51
CA PRO A 6 22.72 43.04 17.52
C PRO A 6 21.46 42.36 18.08
N ASP A 7 20.35 42.49 17.35
CA ASP A 7 19.06 41.86 17.67
C ASP A 7 19.16 40.32 17.57
N SER A 8 18.97 39.64 18.70
CA SER A 8 19.02 38.18 18.82
C SER A 8 17.73 37.47 18.38
N ARG A 9 16.65 38.20 18.05
CA ARG A 9 15.35 37.61 17.64
C ARG A 9 15.39 36.88 16.29
N ALA A 10 16.34 37.19 15.41
CA ALA A 10 16.40 36.60 14.08
C ALA A 10 16.87 35.14 14.07
N LYS A 11 17.54 34.65 15.14
CA LYS A 11 18.18 33.33 15.14
C LYS A 11 17.21 32.17 15.41
N ASN A 12 16.08 32.43 16.08
CA ASN A 12 15.14 31.38 16.50
C ASN A 12 13.99 31.16 15.50
N SER A 13 13.73 32.14 14.61
CA SER A 13 12.69 32.05 13.58
C SER A 13 13.05 31.03 12.49
N SER A 14 14.34 30.93 12.16
CA SER A 14 14.86 29.96 11.17
C SER A 14 14.85 28.51 11.66
N SER A 15 14.95 28.26 12.98
CA SER A 15 14.87 26.90 13.53
C SER A 15 13.50 26.24 13.31
N TRP A 16 12.42 27.02 13.35
CA TRP A 16 11.06 26.50 13.16
C TRP A 16 10.82 26.14 11.69
N LEU A 17 11.36 26.93 10.78
CA LEU A 17 11.33 26.65 9.34
C LEU A 17 12.14 25.39 9.00
N LEU A 18 13.31 25.22 9.60
CA LEU A 18 14.11 24.00 9.44
C LEU A 18 13.38 22.76 9.98
N MET A 19 12.70 22.88 11.13
CA MET A 19 11.93 21.78 11.72
C MET A 19 10.69 21.42 10.90
N LEU A 20 10.00 22.42 10.34
CA LEU A 20 8.91 22.21 9.39
C LEU A 20 9.40 21.56 8.09
N MET A 21 10.54 22.01 7.58
CA MET A 21 11.14 21.47 6.37
C MET A 21 11.59 20.02 6.56
N THR A 22 12.19 19.66 7.70
CA THR A 22 12.52 18.26 8.00
C THR A 22 11.28 17.40 8.17
N MET A 23 10.23 17.90 8.81
CA MET A 23 8.96 17.19 8.95
C MET A 23 8.26 16.93 7.60
N LEU A 24 8.32 17.91 6.68
CA LEU A 24 7.85 17.77 5.31
C LEU A 24 8.67 16.73 4.52
N LEU A 25 9.99 16.76 4.66
CA LEU A 25 10.88 15.78 4.01
C LEU A 25 10.63 14.35 4.50
N VAL A 26 10.42 14.17 5.80
CA VAL A 26 10.06 12.85 6.38
C VAL A 26 8.72 12.36 5.83
N SER A 27 7.74 13.25 5.68
CA SER A 27 6.42 12.90 5.11
C SER A 27 6.52 12.41 3.67
N VAL A 28 7.43 12.98 2.87
CA VAL A 28 7.68 12.56 1.48
C VAL A 28 8.34 11.19 1.43
N VAL A 29 9.28 10.89 2.33
CA VAL A 29 9.97 9.58 2.39
C VAL A 29 9.02 8.47 2.83
N LEU A 30 8.05 8.77 3.69
CA LEU A 30 7.03 7.80 4.13
C LEU A 30 5.89 7.59 3.11
N ALA A 31 5.91 8.29 1.98
CA ALA A 31 4.95 8.10 0.90
C ALA A 31 5.23 6.84 0.06
N GLU A 32 5.85 5.81 0.63
CA GLU A 32 5.89 4.49 0.03
C GLU A 32 4.45 3.99 -0.08
N GLY A 33 3.97 3.89 -1.31
CA GLY A 33 2.60 3.50 -1.60
C GLY A 33 2.28 2.13 -1.01
N LEU A 34 1.03 1.95 -0.56
CA LEU A 34 0.40 0.69 -0.19
C LEU A 34 0.24 -0.28 -1.38
N GLY A 35 1.16 -0.23 -2.34
CA GLY A 35 1.19 -1.07 -3.52
C GLY A 35 1.67 -2.47 -3.18
N LEU A 36 1.19 -3.44 -3.95
CA LEU A 36 1.60 -4.83 -3.85
C LEU A 36 3.07 -4.95 -4.32
N ASN A 37 4.02 -4.78 -3.41
CA ASN A 37 5.45 -4.83 -3.73
C ASN A 37 6.04 -6.25 -3.58
N ASP A 38 7.29 -6.42 -4.03
CA ASP A 38 7.95 -7.73 -3.99
C ASP A 38 8.06 -8.30 -2.56
N LYS A 39 8.15 -7.45 -1.54
CA LYS A 39 8.21 -7.90 -0.15
C LYS A 39 6.89 -8.56 0.27
N ILE A 40 5.76 -7.95 -0.08
CA ILE A 40 4.42 -8.51 0.18
C ILE A 40 4.22 -9.78 -0.63
N ILE A 41 4.52 -9.77 -1.94
CA ILE A 41 4.33 -10.94 -2.80
C ILE A 41 5.19 -12.12 -2.33
N ASN A 42 6.45 -11.88 -1.96
CA ASN A 42 7.29 -12.94 -1.40
C ASN A 42 6.78 -13.43 -0.04
N TRP A 43 6.21 -12.56 0.79
CA TRP A 43 5.57 -12.98 2.04
C TRP A 43 4.32 -13.83 1.79
N VAL A 44 3.47 -13.46 0.82
CA VAL A 44 2.32 -14.26 0.39
C VAL A 44 2.78 -15.65 -0.03
N GLY A 45 3.83 -15.74 -0.86
CA GLY A 45 4.40 -17.01 -1.29
C GLY A 45 4.90 -17.88 -0.13
N LYS A 46 5.52 -17.26 0.89
CA LYS A 46 5.97 -17.98 2.08
C LYS A 46 4.81 -18.45 2.97
N LYS A 47 3.76 -17.66 3.09
CA LYS A 47 2.62 -17.94 3.98
C LYS A 47 1.61 -18.92 3.36
N TYR A 48 1.33 -18.77 2.07
CA TYR A 48 0.23 -19.46 1.39
C TYR A 48 0.70 -20.36 0.22
N GLY A 49 1.99 -20.36 -0.11
CA GLY A 49 2.56 -21.22 -1.16
C GLY A 49 2.77 -20.53 -2.51
N MET A 50 3.37 -21.26 -3.44
CA MET A 50 3.79 -20.72 -4.73
C MET A 50 2.63 -20.30 -5.65
N GLU A 51 1.51 -21.01 -5.60
CA GLU A 51 0.31 -20.65 -6.37
C GLU A 51 -0.27 -19.31 -5.91
N ALA A 52 -0.35 -19.09 -4.60
CA ALA A 52 -0.74 -17.82 -4.02
C ALA A 52 0.21 -16.67 -4.42
N LYS A 53 1.53 -16.95 -4.46
CA LYS A 53 2.51 -15.99 -4.99
C LYS A 53 2.18 -15.61 -6.44
N GLN A 54 1.90 -16.59 -7.29
CA GLN A 54 1.56 -16.35 -8.69
C GLN A 54 0.27 -15.54 -8.85
N ARG A 55 -0.76 -15.83 -8.04
CA ARG A 55 -1.99 -15.03 -8.03
C ARG A 55 -1.74 -13.59 -7.60
N ALA A 56 -0.88 -13.37 -6.60
CA ALA A 56 -0.48 -12.04 -6.16
C ALA A 56 0.27 -11.28 -7.27
N GLU A 57 1.18 -11.93 -7.99
CA GLU A 57 1.84 -11.35 -9.17
C GLU A 57 0.82 -10.95 -10.26
N ASN A 58 -0.13 -11.83 -10.57
CA ASN A 58 -1.18 -11.54 -11.54
C ASN A 58 -2.06 -10.36 -11.09
N TRP A 59 -2.37 -10.29 -9.79
CA TRP A 59 -3.11 -9.18 -9.21
C TRP A 59 -2.34 -7.85 -9.30
N ARG A 60 -1.02 -7.86 -9.09
CA ARG A 60 -0.17 -6.69 -9.33
C ARG A 60 -0.27 -6.23 -10.79
N SER A 61 -0.13 -7.15 -11.75
CA SER A 61 -0.27 -6.80 -13.18
C SER A 61 -1.66 -6.26 -13.54
N LEU A 62 -2.72 -6.73 -12.88
CA LEU A 62 -4.07 -6.17 -13.04
C LEU A 62 -4.09 -4.69 -12.63
N LEU A 63 -3.52 -4.36 -11.46
CA LEU A 63 -3.50 -3.01 -10.90
C LEU A 63 -2.62 -2.03 -11.69
N GLU A 64 -1.52 -2.52 -12.25
CA GLU A 64 -0.59 -1.72 -13.07
C GLU A 64 -1.13 -1.42 -14.48
N THR A 65 -2.18 -2.13 -14.91
CA THR A 65 -2.75 -1.90 -16.23
C THR A 65 -3.57 -0.62 -16.25
N GLN A 66 -3.13 0.33 -17.07
CA GLN A 66 -3.85 1.59 -17.25
C GLN A 66 -5.01 1.41 -18.25
N LEU A 67 -6.24 1.45 -17.73
CA LEU A 67 -7.46 1.53 -18.53
C LEU A 67 -8.08 2.92 -18.39
N THR A 68 -8.56 3.48 -19.49
CA THR A 68 -9.15 4.83 -19.53
C THR A 68 -10.64 4.81 -19.24
N LEU A 69 -11.35 3.75 -19.65
CA LEU A 69 -12.79 3.61 -19.45
C LEU A 69 -13.09 2.89 -18.13
N GLU A 70 -13.92 3.49 -17.28
CA GLU A 70 -14.34 2.90 -16.00
C GLU A 70 -15.03 1.54 -16.17
N LYS A 71 -15.84 1.38 -17.22
CA LYS A 71 -16.52 0.11 -17.52
C LYS A 71 -15.54 -1.05 -17.73
N ASP A 72 -14.41 -0.79 -18.38
CA ASP A 72 -13.41 -1.82 -18.66
C ASP A 72 -12.67 -2.20 -17.38
N LYS A 73 -12.41 -1.23 -16.50
CA LYS A 73 -11.85 -1.50 -15.15
C LYS A 73 -12.76 -2.43 -14.36
N LEU A 74 -14.05 -2.09 -14.27
CA LEU A 74 -15.03 -2.90 -13.53
C LEU A 74 -15.11 -4.32 -14.10
N THR A 75 -15.19 -4.46 -15.41
CA THR A 75 -15.26 -5.76 -16.09
C THR A 75 -14.02 -6.60 -15.78
N ARG A 76 -12.83 -6.01 -15.87
CA ARG A 76 -11.57 -6.74 -15.69
C ARG A 76 -11.32 -7.13 -14.24
N VAL A 77 -11.61 -6.25 -13.29
CA VAL A 77 -11.53 -6.56 -11.86
C VAL A 77 -12.50 -7.67 -11.49
N ASN A 78 -13.76 -7.57 -11.95
CA ASN A 78 -14.76 -8.59 -11.69
C ASN A 78 -14.37 -9.95 -12.27
N ASN A 79 -13.89 -10.00 -13.52
CA ASN A 79 -13.47 -11.25 -14.14
C ASN A 79 -12.29 -11.89 -13.38
N PHE A 80 -11.29 -11.09 -12.97
CA PHE A 80 -10.15 -11.59 -12.22
C PHE A 80 -10.54 -12.28 -10.91
N PHE A 81 -11.40 -11.67 -10.10
CA PHE A 81 -11.81 -12.27 -8.83
C PHE A 81 -12.78 -13.46 -9.01
N ASN A 82 -13.56 -13.48 -10.08
CA ASN A 82 -14.45 -14.61 -10.39
C ASN A 82 -13.71 -15.86 -10.91
N GLU A 83 -12.43 -15.76 -11.25
CA GLU A 83 -11.59 -16.93 -11.57
C GLU A 83 -11.15 -17.69 -10.31
N ILE A 84 -11.21 -17.06 -9.15
CA ILE A 84 -10.86 -17.69 -7.87
C ILE A 84 -12.01 -18.62 -7.45
N PRO A 85 -11.76 -19.91 -7.19
CA PRO A 85 -12.80 -20.84 -6.76
C PRO A 85 -13.51 -20.34 -5.50
N TYR A 86 -14.84 -20.43 -5.50
CA TYR A 86 -15.61 -20.18 -4.30
C TYR A 86 -15.45 -21.34 -3.31
N ARG A 87 -15.21 -21.02 -2.03
CA ARG A 87 -15.20 -21.96 -0.90
C ARG A 87 -15.90 -21.32 0.28
N ASP A 88 -16.48 -22.14 1.15
CA ASP A 88 -17.17 -21.66 2.35
C ASP A 88 -16.16 -21.09 3.36
N ASP A 89 -16.56 -20.04 4.09
CA ASP A 89 -15.66 -19.37 5.04
C ASP A 89 -15.18 -20.31 6.15
N PHE A 90 -16.01 -21.30 6.54
CA PHE A 90 -15.62 -22.33 7.49
C PHE A 90 -14.48 -23.20 6.94
N GLU A 91 -14.50 -23.55 5.65
CA GLU A 91 -13.45 -24.36 5.02
C GLU A 91 -12.13 -23.59 4.91
N ASN A 92 -12.18 -22.28 4.67
CA ASN A 92 -10.99 -21.46 4.47
C ASN A 92 -10.39 -20.89 5.76
N TRP A 93 -11.22 -20.52 6.75
CA TRP A 93 -10.80 -19.74 7.92
C TRP A 93 -11.33 -20.29 9.26
N ASP A 94 -12.03 -21.44 9.27
CA ASP A 94 -12.63 -22.05 10.46
C ASP A 94 -13.57 -21.10 11.23
N ASN A 95 -14.15 -20.14 10.51
CA ASN A 95 -15.06 -19.13 11.05
C ASN A 95 -16.20 -18.92 10.06
N LYS A 96 -17.43 -18.94 10.59
CA LYS A 96 -18.65 -18.99 9.78
C LYS A 96 -18.95 -17.69 9.01
N ASP A 97 -18.35 -16.57 9.39
CA ASP A 97 -18.57 -15.26 8.75
C ASP A 97 -17.28 -14.44 8.77
N TYR A 98 -16.30 -14.81 7.93
CA TYR A 98 -14.99 -14.16 7.93
C TYR A 98 -14.83 -13.20 6.75
N TRP A 99 -14.70 -11.91 7.05
CA TRP A 99 -14.40 -10.91 6.02
C TRP A 99 -12.91 -10.86 5.71
N ALA A 100 -12.50 -11.71 4.78
CA ALA A 100 -11.12 -11.79 4.33
C ALA A 100 -10.62 -10.48 3.72
N THR A 101 -9.37 -10.13 4.04
CA THR A 101 -8.67 -9.07 3.31
C THR A 101 -8.38 -9.51 1.87
N PRO A 102 -8.18 -8.58 0.91
CA PRO A 102 -7.85 -8.95 -0.46
C PRO A 102 -6.61 -9.85 -0.58
N ILE A 103 -5.60 -9.65 0.28
CA ILE A 103 -4.41 -10.50 0.31
C ILE A 103 -4.74 -11.91 0.81
N GLU A 104 -5.62 -12.04 1.80
CA GLU A 104 -6.08 -13.34 2.28
C GLU A 104 -6.88 -14.06 1.19
N MET A 105 -7.81 -13.39 0.51
CA MET A 105 -8.55 -13.97 -0.62
C MET A 105 -7.62 -14.50 -1.73
N ILE A 106 -6.53 -13.79 -2.04
CA ILE A 106 -5.51 -14.25 -2.98
C ILE A 106 -4.68 -15.42 -2.42
N GLY A 107 -4.48 -15.43 -1.10
CA GLY A 107 -3.70 -16.42 -0.37
C GLY A 107 -4.38 -17.78 -0.28
N VAL A 108 -5.61 -17.84 0.20
CA VAL A 108 -6.35 -19.08 0.46
C VAL A 108 -7.24 -19.41 -0.73
N ASN A 109 -6.71 -20.29 -1.60
CA ASN A 109 -7.47 -21.17 -2.50
C ASN A 109 -6.55 -22.12 -3.26
#